data_AF-A0A7V9C117-F1
#
_entry.id   AF-A0A7V9C117-F1
#
_cell.length_a   1.000
_cell.length_b   1.000
_cell.length_c   1.000
_cell.angle_alpha   90.00
_cell.angle_beta   90.00
_cell.angle_gamma   90.00
#
_symmetry.space_group_name_H-M   'P 1'
#
loop_
_entity.id
_entity.type
_entity.pdbx_description
1 polymer ?
#
loop_
_entity_poly.entity_id
_entity_poly.type
_entity_poly.pdbx_seq_one_letter_code
_entity_poly.pdbx_strand_id
1 'polypeptide(L)'
;MRALGFAGANVTAPHKLAVADLCTTEAASVNTLVLGQELEGHSTDAAVLRGLASERPAIVGAGGSATAFLEALPHARVFSRRGDWPPDVESADLIVHATPVRDEVVIPVRADQTLIDLPYPGSATAGAAREAGATVLDGLEVLVAQGAAAFELWTGVPAPVDVMRAAVGLRP
;
A
#
# COMPACT_ATOMS: atom_id res chain seq x y z
N MET A 1 18.63 -9.60 -15.76
CA MET A 1 18.82 -8.43 -14.86
C MET A 1 20.19 -8.40 -14.20
N ARG A 2 20.60 -9.43 -13.44
CA ARG A 2 21.94 -9.47 -12.82
C ARG A 2 23.10 -9.35 -13.82
N ALA A 3 23.02 -10.05 -14.95
CA ALA A 3 24.00 -9.94 -16.04
C ALA A 3 24.06 -8.53 -16.71
N LEU A 4 23.08 -7.67 -16.44
CA LEU A 4 22.99 -6.30 -16.96
C LEU A 4 23.35 -5.25 -15.89
N GLY A 5 23.79 -5.67 -14.70
CA GLY A 5 24.23 -4.77 -13.62
C GLY A 5 23.10 -4.09 -12.82
N PHE A 6 21.86 -4.57 -12.89
CA PHE A 6 20.77 -4.05 -12.06
C PHE A 6 20.93 -4.49 -10.60
N ALA A 7 20.64 -3.58 -9.66
CA ALA A 7 20.61 -3.85 -8.22
C ALA A 7 19.31 -4.54 -7.75
N GLY A 8 18.22 -4.40 -8.52
CA GLY A 8 16.91 -4.89 -8.13
C GLY A 8 15.84 -4.56 -9.16
N ALA A 9 14.59 -4.84 -8.81
CA ALA A 9 13.42 -4.50 -9.62
C ALA A 9 12.15 -4.40 -8.76
N ASN A 10 11.20 -3.54 -9.14
CA ASN A 10 9.86 -3.61 -8.58
C ASN A 10 9.01 -4.67 -9.29
N VAL A 11 8.04 -5.22 -8.54
CA VAL A 11 7.02 -6.15 -9.04
C VAL A 11 5.65 -5.53 -8.78
N THR A 12 4.79 -5.53 -9.79
CA THR A 12 3.43 -4.98 -9.71
C THR A 12 2.38 -6.07 -9.92
N ALA A 13 1.11 -5.73 -9.69
CA ALA A 13 -0.01 -6.60 -9.97
C ALA A 13 0.00 -7.03 -11.46
N PRO A 14 -0.37 -8.28 -11.78
CA PRO A 14 -0.89 -9.33 -10.89
C PRO A 14 0.20 -10.25 -10.30
N HIS A 15 1.49 -9.91 -10.38
CA HIS A 15 2.59 -10.85 -10.16
C HIS A 15 3.13 -10.93 -8.73
N LYS A 16 2.71 -10.03 -7.83
CA LYS A 16 3.29 -9.89 -6.49
C LYS A 16 3.17 -11.14 -5.59
N LEU A 17 2.11 -11.92 -5.75
CA LEU A 17 1.92 -13.17 -4.99
C LEU A 17 2.77 -14.30 -5.57
N ALA A 18 2.72 -14.46 -6.90
CA ALA A 18 3.43 -15.54 -7.59
C ALA A 18 4.96 -15.38 -7.53
N VAL A 19 5.48 -14.16 -7.42
CA VAL A 19 6.92 -13.94 -7.32
C VAL A 19 7.49 -14.34 -5.96
N ALA A 20 6.66 -14.42 -4.90
CA ALA A 20 7.10 -14.88 -3.59
C ALA A 20 7.65 -16.32 -3.65
N ASP A 21 7.07 -17.18 -4.50
CA ASP A 21 7.56 -18.55 -4.73
C ASP A 21 8.89 -18.62 -5.50
N LEU A 22 9.37 -17.50 -6.03
CA LEU A 22 10.56 -17.42 -6.89
C LEU A 22 11.76 -16.76 -6.21
N CYS A 23 11.61 -16.28 -4.97
CA CYS A 23 12.63 -15.55 -4.24
C CYS A 23 12.69 -15.97 -2.76
N THR A 24 13.81 -15.69 -2.10
CA THR A 24 13.94 -15.83 -0.65
C THR A 24 13.21 -14.65 -0.01
N THR A 25 12.11 -14.91 0.71
CA THR A 25 11.26 -13.88 1.32
C THR A 25 10.46 -14.44 2.49
N GLU A 26 10.17 -13.58 3.47
CA GLU A 26 9.16 -13.82 4.51
C GLU A 26 7.80 -13.19 4.18
N ALA A 27 7.77 -12.30 3.17
CA ALA A 27 6.54 -11.62 2.73
C ALA A 27 5.71 -12.49 1.79
N ALA A 28 4.42 -12.59 2.07
CA ALA A 28 3.40 -13.24 1.25
C ALA A 28 3.08 -12.47 -0.04
N SER A 29 3.37 -11.16 -0.07
CA SER A 29 3.28 -10.36 -1.30
C SER A 29 4.54 -9.52 -1.50
N VAL A 30 5.25 -9.77 -2.59
CA VAL A 30 6.53 -9.12 -2.89
C VAL A 30 6.34 -8.08 -4.00
N ASN A 31 6.72 -6.83 -3.71
CA ASN A 31 6.70 -5.73 -4.68
C ASN A 31 8.12 -5.19 -4.99
N THR A 32 9.15 -5.69 -4.31
CA THR A 32 10.54 -5.22 -4.41
C THR A 32 11.48 -6.42 -4.37
N LEU A 33 12.28 -6.58 -5.42
CA LEU A 33 13.32 -7.60 -5.53
C LEU A 33 14.70 -6.96 -5.36
N VAL A 34 15.58 -7.61 -4.62
CA VAL A 34 17.00 -7.24 -4.48
C VAL A 34 17.85 -8.34 -5.13
N LEU A 35 18.75 -7.95 -6.03
CA LEU A 35 19.60 -8.87 -6.78
C LEU A 35 20.94 -9.05 -6.07
N GLY A 36 21.00 -10.02 -5.16
CA GLY A 36 22.19 -10.38 -4.40
C GLY A 36 22.86 -11.66 -4.90
N GLN A 37 23.45 -12.41 -3.96
CA GLN A 37 23.89 -13.78 -4.22
C GLN A 37 22.69 -14.67 -4.55
N GLU A 38 21.62 -14.50 -3.79
CA GLU A 38 20.28 -15.03 -4.04
C GLU A 38 19.33 -13.91 -4.49
N LEU A 39 18.15 -14.28 -4.99
CA LEU A 39 17.08 -13.33 -5.30
C LEU A 39 16.26 -13.12 -4.03
N GLU A 40 16.36 -11.94 -3.43
CA GLU A 40 15.63 -11.58 -2.20
C GLU A 40 14.35 -10.82 -2.54
N GLY A 41 13.26 -11.16 -1.86
CA GLY A 41 11.96 -10.52 -2.00
C GLY A 41 11.58 -9.72 -0.75
N HIS A 42 11.05 -8.52 -0.97
CA HIS A 42 10.55 -7.64 0.08
C HIS A 42 9.19 -7.04 -0.30
N SER A 43 8.41 -6.71 0.72
CA SER A 43 7.22 -5.88 0.59
C SER A 43 7.46 -4.48 1.13
N THR A 44 7.28 -3.48 0.29
CA THR A 44 7.34 -2.06 0.65
C THR A 44 5.98 -1.37 0.54
N ASP A 45 4.92 -2.09 0.14
CA ASP A 45 3.58 -1.53 -0.10
C ASP A 45 3.02 -0.81 1.14
N ALA A 46 3.25 -1.38 2.33
CA ALA A 46 2.74 -0.85 3.59
C ALA A 46 3.66 0.20 4.24
N ALA A 47 4.69 0.68 3.54
CA ALA A 47 5.67 1.63 4.07
C ALA A 47 5.05 2.95 4.58
N VAL A 48 3.88 3.32 4.05
CA VAL A 48 3.10 4.50 4.50
C VAL A 48 2.62 4.39 5.95
N LEU A 49 2.52 3.17 6.50
CA LEU A 49 2.08 2.94 7.89
C LEU A 49 3.13 3.31 8.93
N ARG A 50 4.38 3.61 8.53
CA ARG A 50 5.44 3.95 9.49
C ARG A 50 5.04 5.20 10.28
N GLY A 51 4.86 5.03 11.60
CA GLY A 51 4.44 6.10 12.50
C GLY A 51 2.92 6.28 12.62
N LEU A 52 2.12 5.47 11.90
CA LEU A 52 0.67 5.41 12.05
C LEU A 52 0.29 4.22 12.94
N ALA A 53 -0.30 4.51 14.09
CA ALA A 53 -0.87 3.49 14.97
C ALA A 53 -2.36 3.30 14.66
N SER A 54 -2.84 2.06 14.75
CA SER A 54 -4.25 1.70 14.60
C SER A 54 -4.60 0.54 15.51
N GLU A 55 -5.64 0.71 16.32
CA GLU A 55 -6.17 -0.33 17.19
C GLU A 55 -7.20 -1.19 16.46
N ARG A 56 -7.93 -0.59 15.50
CA ARG A 56 -9.03 -1.25 14.79
C ARG A 56 -8.90 -1.03 13.28
N PRO A 57 -7.90 -1.62 12.61
CA PRO A 57 -7.73 -1.47 11.17
C PRO A 57 -8.77 -2.27 10.40
N ALA A 58 -9.20 -1.74 9.26
CA ALA A 58 -9.98 -2.45 8.26
C ALA A 58 -9.28 -2.38 6.90
N ILE A 59 -9.28 -3.49 6.16
CA ILE A 59 -8.74 -3.59 4.80
C ILE A 59 -9.87 -3.98 3.87
N VAL A 60 -10.11 -3.17 2.84
CA VAL A 60 -11.13 -3.43 1.82
C VAL A 60 -10.44 -3.77 0.51
N GLY A 61 -10.34 -5.06 0.20
CA GLY A 61 -9.58 -5.61 -0.92
C GLY A 61 -9.00 -6.99 -0.59
N ALA A 62 -8.58 -7.73 -1.63
CA ALA A 62 -7.99 -9.07 -1.48
C ALA A 62 -6.85 -9.34 -2.49
N GLY A 63 -6.28 -8.27 -3.06
CA GLY A 63 -5.13 -8.38 -3.98
C GLY A 63 -3.79 -8.32 -3.24
N GLY A 64 -2.67 -8.36 -3.98
CA GLY A 64 -1.32 -8.34 -3.38
C GLY A 64 -1.07 -7.19 -2.42
N SER A 65 -1.50 -5.97 -2.74
CA SER A 65 -1.39 -4.84 -1.80
C SER A 65 -2.23 -5.06 -0.53
N ALA A 66 -3.44 -5.64 -0.63
CA ALA A 66 -4.23 -5.95 0.56
C ALA A 66 -3.54 -7.00 1.44
N THR A 67 -2.90 -8.01 0.83
CA THR A 67 -2.07 -8.99 1.54
C THR A 67 -0.89 -8.32 2.26
N ALA A 68 -0.16 -7.44 1.59
CA ALA A 68 0.96 -6.71 2.20
C ALA A 68 0.52 -5.82 3.39
N PHE A 69 -0.63 -5.15 3.29
CA PHE A 69 -1.18 -4.38 4.39
C PHE A 69 -1.68 -5.27 5.54
N LEU A 70 -2.19 -6.47 5.26
CA LEU A 70 -2.60 -7.43 6.29
C LEU A 70 -1.38 -7.97 7.07
N GLU A 71 -0.23 -8.16 6.42
CA GLU A 71 1.01 -8.52 7.12
C GLU A 71 1.45 -7.43 8.10
N ALA A 72 1.30 -6.15 7.71
CA ALA A 72 1.63 -5.02 8.57
C ALA A 72 0.57 -4.73 9.65
N LEU A 73 -0.68 -5.15 9.44
CA LEU A 73 -1.83 -4.95 10.32
C LEU A 73 -2.54 -6.31 10.57
N PRO A 74 -1.90 -7.24 11.31
CA PRO A 74 -2.34 -8.64 11.39
C PRO A 74 -3.73 -8.83 12.04
N HIS A 75 -4.20 -7.84 12.80
CA HIS A 75 -5.53 -7.81 13.43
C HIS A 75 -6.59 -7.08 12.60
N ALA A 76 -6.30 -6.71 11.35
CA ALA A 76 -7.27 -6.00 10.51
C ALA A 76 -8.47 -6.86 10.14
N ARG A 77 -9.67 -6.26 10.17
CA ARG A 77 -10.86 -6.83 9.55
C ARG A 77 -10.73 -6.72 8.03
N VAL A 78 -10.88 -7.83 7.30
CA VAL A 78 -10.72 -7.85 5.84
C VAL A 78 -12.07 -8.03 5.16
N PHE A 79 -12.36 -7.13 4.22
CA PHE A 79 -13.58 -7.15 3.40
C PHE A 79 -13.22 -7.32 1.94
N SER A 80 -14.01 -8.11 1.20
CA SER A 80 -13.83 -8.26 -0.24
C SER A 80 -15.13 -8.65 -0.91
N ARG A 81 -15.23 -8.43 -2.23
CA ARG A 81 -16.41 -8.83 -3.01
C ARG A 81 -16.72 -10.34 -2.99
N ARG A 82 -15.76 -11.18 -2.56
CA ARG A 82 -15.95 -12.63 -2.45
C ARG A 82 -16.26 -13.09 -1.02
N GLY A 83 -16.27 -12.16 -0.05
CA GLY A 83 -16.56 -12.41 1.36
C GLY A 83 -17.58 -11.41 1.86
N ASP A 84 -17.30 -10.79 3.01
CA ASP A 84 -18.19 -9.83 3.65
C ASP A 84 -18.29 -8.54 2.82
N TRP A 85 -19.47 -8.29 2.25
CA TRP A 85 -19.78 -7.12 1.43
C TRP A 85 -21.26 -6.70 1.59
N PRO A 86 -21.58 -5.40 1.76
CA PRO A 86 -20.68 -4.25 1.79
C PRO A 86 -19.76 -4.22 3.02
N PRO A 87 -18.62 -3.51 2.96
CA PRO A 87 -17.67 -3.48 4.07
C PRO A 87 -18.25 -2.74 5.29
N ASP A 88 -18.26 -3.41 6.45
CA ASP A 88 -18.62 -2.80 7.74
C ASP A 88 -17.36 -2.25 8.43
N VAL A 89 -17.11 -0.96 8.20
CA VAL A 89 -15.95 -0.24 8.75
C VAL A 89 -16.32 0.70 9.89
N GLU A 90 -17.52 0.58 10.47
CA GLU A 90 -18.02 1.55 11.45
C GLU A 90 -17.08 1.67 12.67
N SER A 91 -16.60 0.54 13.17
CA SER A 91 -15.70 0.47 14.32
C SER A 91 -14.23 0.73 13.99
N ALA A 92 -13.86 0.92 12.73
CA ALA A 92 -12.47 1.09 12.33
C ALA A 92 -11.94 2.49 12.67
N ASP A 93 -10.67 2.59 13.03
CA ASP A 93 -9.95 3.88 13.16
C ASP A 93 -9.11 4.17 11.90
N LEU A 94 -8.62 3.12 11.24
CA LEU A 94 -7.85 3.16 10.00
C LEU A 94 -8.48 2.23 8.97
N ILE A 95 -8.64 2.72 7.75
CA ILE A 95 -9.24 1.97 6.64
C ILE A 95 -8.29 1.99 5.46
N VAL A 96 -7.94 0.82 4.93
CA VAL A 96 -7.12 0.67 3.71
C VAL A 96 -8.04 0.32 2.56
N HIS A 97 -8.24 1.24 1.64
CA HIS A 97 -8.97 0.99 0.40
C HIS A 97 -8.02 0.39 -0.64
N ALA A 98 -8.02 -0.94 -0.73
CA ALA A 98 -7.17 -1.73 -1.60
C ALA A 98 -7.94 -2.41 -2.75
N THR A 99 -9.05 -1.82 -3.19
CA THR A 99 -9.79 -2.25 -4.38
C THR A 99 -9.39 -1.41 -5.60
N PRO A 100 -9.59 -1.89 -6.83
CA PRO A 100 -9.37 -1.08 -8.03
C PRO A 100 -10.52 -0.08 -8.30
N VAL A 101 -11.56 -0.03 -7.46
CA VAL A 101 -12.73 0.82 -7.70
C VAL A 101 -12.36 2.29 -7.47
N ARG A 102 -12.69 3.14 -8.43
CA ARG A 102 -12.38 4.58 -8.36
C ARG A 102 -13.59 5.47 -8.51
N ASP A 103 -14.56 5.07 -9.32
CA ASP A 103 -15.63 5.96 -9.75
C ASP A 103 -16.89 5.89 -8.86
N GLU A 104 -16.86 5.05 -7.83
CA GLU A 104 -17.98 4.80 -6.91
C GLU A 104 -17.51 4.84 -5.46
N VAL A 105 -18.36 5.36 -4.57
CA VAL A 105 -18.12 5.31 -3.11
C VAL A 105 -18.44 3.90 -2.64
N VAL A 106 -17.41 3.12 -2.31
CA VAL A 106 -17.54 1.72 -1.88
C VAL A 106 -17.32 1.51 -0.40
N ILE A 107 -16.87 2.55 0.31
CA ILE A 107 -16.59 2.51 1.75
C ILE A 107 -17.18 3.78 2.38
N PRO A 108 -18.11 3.66 3.33
CA PRO A 108 -18.61 4.81 4.07
C PRO A 108 -17.61 5.22 5.16
N VAL A 109 -16.82 6.27 4.92
CA VAL A 109 -15.80 6.78 5.85
C VAL A 109 -16.37 7.95 6.68
N ARG A 110 -16.13 7.93 8.00
CA ARG A 110 -16.56 8.96 8.98
C ARG A 110 -15.42 9.92 9.32
N ALA A 111 -15.77 11.10 9.84
CA ALA A 111 -14.84 12.18 10.16
C ALA A 111 -13.67 11.79 11.11
N ASP A 112 -13.94 10.90 12.05
CA ASP A 112 -13.00 10.41 13.07
C ASP A 112 -12.10 9.27 12.56
N GLN A 113 -12.21 8.90 11.28
CA GLN A 113 -11.45 7.79 10.69
C GLN A 113 -10.33 8.31 9.79
N THR A 114 -9.32 7.47 9.59
CA THR A 114 -8.26 7.67 8.61
C THR A 114 -8.44 6.71 7.44
N LEU A 115 -8.45 7.21 6.22
CA LEU A 115 -8.47 6.43 4.98
C LEU A 115 -7.09 6.46 4.32
N ILE A 116 -6.52 5.29 4.07
CA ILE A 116 -5.42 5.08 3.12
C ILE A 116 -6.05 4.64 1.80
N ASP A 117 -6.07 5.53 0.81
CA ASP A 117 -6.70 5.30 -0.49
C ASP A 117 -5.65 4.83 -1.50
N LEU A 118 -5.55 3.53 -1.80
CA LEU A 118 -4.53 3.05 -2.75
C LEU A 118 -4.73 3.51 -4.20
N PRO A 119 -5.96 3.68 -4.72
CA PRO A 119 -6.15 4.20 -6.07
C PRO A 119 -5.69 5.65 -6.22
N TYR A 120 -4.83 5.92 -7.20
CA TYR A 120 -4.39 7.29 -7.54
C TYR A 120 -4.90 7.72 -8.93
N PRO A 121 -5.09 9.03 -9.19
CA PRO A 121 -4.85 10.19 -8.30
C PRO A 121 -5.93 10.41 -7.22
N GLY A 122 -6.80 9.41 -6.99
CA GLY A 122 -7.85 9.40 -5.97
C GLY A 122 -9.05 8.58 -6.43
N SER A 123 -9.88 8.19 -5.47
CA SER A 123 -11.19 7.54 -5.67
C SER A 123 -12.36 8.42 -5.21
N ALA A 124 -13.57 8.09 -5.66
CA ALA A 124 -14.82 8.67 -5.16
C ALA A 124 -14.98 8.44 -3.65
N THR A 125 -14.53 7.29 -3.13
CA THR A 125 -14.43 7.02 -1.69
C THR A 125 -13.57 8.06 -0.97
N ALA A 126 -12.39 8.39 -1.50
CA ALA A 126 -11.54 9.43 -0.91
C ALA A 126 -12.15 10.83 -1.02
N GLY A 127 -12.89 11.13 -2.09
CA GLY A 127 -13.68 12.35 -2.20
C GLY A 127 -14.70 12.46 -1.08
N ALA A 128 -15.55 11.44 -0.92
CA ALA A 128 -16.57 11.40 0.12
C ALA A 128 -15.98 11.42 1.54
N ALA A 129 -14.85 10.74 1.76
CA ALA A 129 -14.15 10.76 3.05
C ALA A 129 -13.67 12.18 3.41
N ARG A 130 -13.10 12.92 2.44
CA ARG A 130 -12.69 14.32 2.65
C ARG A 130 -13.90 15.23 2.94
N GLU A 131 -15.00 15.05 2.22
CA GLU A 131 -16.26 15.78 2.47
C GLU A 131 -16.82 15.50 3.87
N ALA A 132 -16.67 14.26 4.36
CA ALA A 132 -17.04 13.87 5.71
C ALA A 132 -16.07 14.38 6.79
N GLY A 133 -14.93 14.99 6.42
CA GLY A 133 -13.92 15.50 7.35
C GLY A 133 -12.90 14.46 7.82
N ALA A 134 -12.84 13.30 7.17
CA ALA A 134 -11.88 12.25 7.51
C ALA A 134 -10.44 12.63 7.12
N THR A 135 -9.46 12.01 7.78
CA THR A 135 -8.07 12.10 7.35
C THR A 135 -7.86 11.18 6.15
N VAL A 136 -7.29 11.68 5.05
CA VAL A 136 -7.07 10.87 3.84
C VAL A 136 -5.61 10.92 3.43
N LEU A 137 -4.97 9.74 3.39
CA LEU A 137 -3.68 9.51 2.76
C LEU A 137 -3.92 9.01 1.34
N ASP A 138 -3.49 9.80 0.36
CA ASP A 138 -3.72 9.54 -1.05
C ASP A 138 -2.79 8.45 -1.61
N GLY A 139 -3.20 7.79 -2.69
CA GLY A 139 -2.40 6.74 -3.33
C GLY A 139 -1.04 7.23 -3.82
N LEU A 140 -0.89 8.53 -4.10
CA LEU A 140 0.42 9.13 -4.39
C LEU A 140 1.34 9.19 -3.16
N GLU A 141 0.81 9.41 -1.96
CA GLU A 141 1.58 9.35 -0.71
C GLU A 141 2.08 7.92 -0.47
N VAL A 142 1.22 6.93 -0.72
CA VAL A 142 1.59 5.51 -0.66
C VAL A 142 2.66 5.17 -1.69
N LEU A 143 2.51 5.65 -2.93
CA LEU A 143 3.48 5.46 -4.02
C LEU A 143 4.86 6.02 -3.65
N VAL A 144 4.92 7.20 -3.04
CA VAL A 144 6.18 7.79 -2.57
C VAL A 144 6.77 6.95 -1.44
N ALA A 145 5.97 6.57 -0.45
CA ALA A 145 6.45 5.80 0.70
C ALA A 145 7.04 4.44 0.30
N GLN A 146 6.37 3.69 -0.57
CA GLN A 146 6.88 2.40 -1.07
C GLN A 146 8.12 2.59 -1.96
N GLY A 147 8.14 3.64 -2.79
CA GLY A 147 9.28 3.95 -3.66
C GLY A 147 10.51 4.33 -2.86
N ALA A 148 10.34 5.14 -1.81
CA ALA A 148 11.41 5.52 -0.90
C ALA A 148 12.02 4.30 -0.20
N ALA A 149 11.17 3.40 0.31
CA ALA A 149 11.64 2.15 0.94
C ALA A 149 12.40 1.24 -0.05
N ALA A 150 11.92 1.11 -1.29
CA ALA A 150 12.62 0.32 -2.32
C ALA A 150 13.98 0.96 -2.70
N PHE A 151 14.02 2.29 -2.82
CA PHE A 151 15.26 3.04 -3.09
C PHE A 151 16.31 2.80 -2.00
N GLU A 152 15.91 2.88 -0.73
CA GLU A 152 16.80 2.65 0.41
C GLU A 152 17.33 1.21 0.43
N LEU A 153 16.48 0.22 0.12
CA LEU A 153 16.88 -1.18 0.00
C LEU A 153 17.96 -1.40 -1.06
N TRP A 154 17.83 -0.77 -2.23
CA TRP A 154 18.78 -0.98 -3.33
C TRP A 154 20.07 -0.18 -3.20
N THR A 155 20.00 1.01 -2.62
CA THR A 155 21.12 1.96 -2.61
C THR A 155 21.87 1.99 -1.29
N GLY A 156 21.23 1.60 -0.18
CA GLY A 156 21.74 1.80 1.17
C GLY A 156 21.81 3.28 1.58
N VAL A 157 21.23 4.19 0.80
CA VAL A 157 21.24 5.64 1.04
C VAL A 157 19.81 6.11 1.35
N PRO A 158 19.62 7.05 2.30
CA PRO A 158 18.30 7.62 2.59
C PRO A 158 17.62 8.16 1.33
N ALA A 159 16.34 7.84 1.15
CA ALA A 159 15.59 8.30 -0.01
C ALA A 159 15.38 9.82 0.04
N PRO A 160 15.52 10.54 -1.09
CA PRO A 160 15.21 11.96 -1.16
C PRO A 160 13.69 12.19 -1.25
N VAL A 161 12.98 11.91 -0.15
CA VAL A 161 11.50 11.86 -0.11
C VAL A 161 10.87 13.15 -0.63
N ASP A 162 11.40 14.32 -0.27
CA ASP A 162 10.86 15.61 -0.74
C ASP A 162 10.94 15.75 -2.27
N VAL A 163 12.01 15.26 -2.88
CA VAL A 163 12.17 15.25 -4.34
C VAL A 163 11.17 14.27 -4.98
N MET A 164 10.98 13.10 -4.36
CA MET A 164 10.01 12.11 -4.84
C MET A 164 8.57 12.64 -4.76
N ARG A 165 8.20 13.31 -3.66
CA ARG A 165 6.91 14.00 -3.48
C ARG A 165 6.70 15.04 -4.57
N ALA A 166 7.67 15.93 -4.77
CA ALA A 166 7.59 16.98 -5.79
C ALA A 166 7.43 16.40 -7.20
N ALA A 167 8.12 15.29 -7.51
CA ALA A 167 8.04 14.63 -8.80
C ALA A 167 6.66 14.07 -9.13
N VAL A 168 5.87 13.67 -8.12
CA VAL A 168 4.50 13.20 -8.29
C VAL A 168 3.45 14.30 -8.08
N GLY A 169 3.87 15.55 -7.95
CA GLY A 169 2.97 16.71 -7.80
C GLY A 169 2.47 16.94 -6.37
N LEU A 170 2.97 16.20 -5.37
CA LEU A 170 2.73 16.46 -3.96
C LEU A 170 3.64 17.61 -3.53
N ARG A 171 3.05 18.77 -3.22
CA ARG A 171 3.77 19.89 -2.60
C ARG A 171 3.59 19.82 -1.07
N PRO A 172 4.59 20.29 -0.29
CA PRO A 172 4.45 20.42 1.16
C PRO A 172 3.32 21.37 1.55
#